data_AF-S4RVG8-F1
#
_entry.id   AF-S4RVG8-F1
#
_cell.length_a   1.000
_cell.length_b   1.000
_cell.length_c   1.000
_cell.angle_alpha   90.00
_cell.angle_beta   90.00
_cell.angle_gamma   90.00
#
_symmetry.space_group_name_H-M   'P 1'
#
loop_
_entity.id
_entity.type
_entity.pdbx_description
1 polymer ?
#
loop_
_entity_poly.entity_id
_entity_poly.type
_entity_poly.pdbx_seq_one_letter_code
_entity_poly.pdbx_strand_id
1 'polypeptide(L)'
;GSSPAGGCLMAMCCDYRLMADNPKYSIGLNETKLGIVAPFWFRDTMMGVVGTRVTERSLQLGLMYSPAEAVHVGLVDRTVPEETVFEEARTEMARWLKIPDHARQITKSMMRKTTIDHLLAQRDSDISNFANFISKDSIQKSLTAYMQALRQPKK
;
A
#
# COMPACT_ATOMS: atom_id res chain seq x y z
N GLY A 1 -12.13 3.91 -4.54
CA GLY A 1 -12.43 3.62 -3.13
C GLY A 1 -11.24 3.93 -2.24
N SER A 2 -11.44 4.15 -0.94
CA SER A 2 -10.32 4.30 0.00
C SER A 2 -9.52 2.99 0.12
N SER A 3 -8.21 3.10 0.31
CA SER A 3 -7.27 1.98 0.31
C SER A 3 -6.28 2.10 1.49
N PRO A 4 -6.73 1.91 2.74
CA PRO A 4 -5.85 1.91 3.90
C PRO A 4 -5.05 0.60 4.00
N ALA A 5 -3.84 0.68 4.57
CA ALA A 5 -2.99 -0.46 4.95
C ALA A 5 -2.90 -1.54 3.85
N GLY A 6 -3.57 -2.68 4.03
CA GLY A 6 -3.58 -3.78 3.06
C GLY A 6 -4.07 -3.37 1.66
N GLY A 7 -5.01 -2.43 1.56
CA GLY A 7 -5.45 -1.88 0.26
C GLY A 7 -4.33 -1.11 -0.44
N CYS A 8 -3.57 -0.30 0.31
CA CYS A 8 -2.41 0.42 -0.19
C CYS A 8 -1.29 -0.56 -0.60
N LEU A 9 -1.01 -1.59 0.21
CA LEU A 9 -0.06 -2.65 -0.16
C LEU A 9 -0.43 -3.27 -1.50
N MET A 10 -1.67 -3.71 -1.68
CA MET A 10 -2.11 -4.32 -2.94
C MET A 10 -1.89 -3.36 -4.12
N ALA A 11 -2.21 -2.09 -3.97
CA ALA A 11 -1.99 -1.08 -4.99
C ALA A 11 -0.48 -0.89 -5.31
N MET A 12 0.39 -0.84 -4.29
CA MET A 12 1.84 -0.72 -4.49
C MET A 12 2.46 -1.96 -5.14
N CYS A 13 1.86 -3.14 -4.95
CA CYS A 13 2.25 -4.37 -5.65
C CYS A 13 1.86 -4.37 -7.14
N CYS A 14 1.00 -3.47 -7.62
CA CYS A 14 0.68 -3.35 -9.03
C CYS A 14 1.81 -2.65 -9.81
N ASP A 15 1.77 -2.78 -11.15
CA ASP A 15 2.72 -2.09 -12.03
C ASP A 15 2.34 -0.63 -12.27
N TYR A 16 1.04 -0.32 -12.18
CA TYR A 16 0.47 1.01 -12.36
C TYR A 16 -0.74 1.20 -11.43
N ARG A 17 -1.00 2.43 -10.99
CA ARG A 17 -2.02 2.82 -10.02
C ARG A 17 -2.79 4.04 -10.52
N LEU A 18 -4.05 3.80 -10.85
CA LEU A 18 -5.05 4.85 -11.06
C LEU A 18 -5.93 4.97 -9.82
N MET A 19 -6.23 6.20 -9.42
CA MET A 19 -7.15 6.48 -8.33
C MET A 19 -8.28 7.37 -8.82
N ALA A 20 -9.52 7.05 -8.43
CA ALA A 20 -10.64 7.93 -8.68
C ALA A 20 -10.46 9.27 -7.93
N ASP A 21 -10.68 10.39 -8.61
CA ASP A 21 -10.59 11.74 -8.06
C ASP A 21 -11.83 12.07 -7.24
N ASN A 22 -11.93 11.44 -6.08
CA ASN A 22 -13.01 11.66 -5.13
C ASN A 22 -12.39 12.04 -3.77
N PRO A 23 -12.76 13.18 -3.17
CA PRO A 23 -12.19 13.63 -1.89
C PRO A 23 -12.50 12.70 -0.71
N LYS A 24 -13.47 11.78 -0.85
CA LYS A 24 -13.75 10.74 0.16
C LYS A 24 -12.74 9.60 0.13
N TYR A 25 -11.98 9.46 -0.96
CA TYR A 25 -11.00 8.40 -1.11
C TYR A 25 -9.64 8.86 -0.62
N SER A 26 -8.94 7.93 0.01
CA SER A 26 -7.58 8.14 0.47
C SER A 26 -6.80 6.83 0.42
N ILE A 27 -5.48 6.92 0.26
CA ILE A 27 -4.57 5.78 0.17
C ILE A 27 -3.35 6.03 1.06
N GLY A 28 -2.89 4.99 1.76
CA GLY A 28 -1.74 5.10 2.64
C GLY A 28 -1.59 3.92 3.59
N LEU A 29 -0.44 3.91 4.26
CA LEU A 29 -0.09 2.96 5.31
C LEU A 29 -0.27 3.66 6.66
N ASN A 30 -1.39 3.37 7.32
CA ASN A 30 -1.84 4.04 8.54
C ASN A 30 -1.72 3.19 9.81
N GLU A 31 -0.92 2.12 9.78
CA GLU A 31 -0.73 1.12 10.84
C GLU A 31 -0.43 1.77 12.19
N THR A 32 0.42 2.80 12.22
CA THR A 32 0.81 3.50 13.45
C THR A 32 -0.34 4.22 14.13
N LYS A 33 -1.38 4.65 13.38
CA LYS A 33 -2.63 5.19 13.97
C LYS A 33 -3.43 4.14 14.73
N LEU A 34 -3.17 2.86 14.46
CA LEU A 34 -3.83 1.71 15.10
C LEU A 34 -2.98 1.09 16.21
N GLY A 35 -1.82 1.69 16.52
CA GLY A 35 -0.86 1.15 17.48
C GLY A 35 -0.10 -0.08 16.98
N ILE A 36 -0.15 -0.35 15.67
CA ILE A 36 0.62 -1.42 15.02
C ILE A 36 1.67 -0.84 14.06
N VAL A 37 2.52 -1.71 13.52
CA VAL A 37 3.61 -1.32 12.63
C VAL A 37 3.46 -2.04 11.29
N ALA A 38 3.73 -1.33 10.20
CA ALA A 38 3.82 -1.93 8.89
C ALA A 38 5.02 -2.92 8.87
N PRO A 39 4.84 -4.17 8.40
CA PRO A 39 5.93 -5.12 8.26
C PRO A 39 7.08 -4.57 7.41
N PHE A 40 8.30 -5.11 7.59
CA PHE A 40 9.47 -4.62 6.86
C PHE A 40 9.29 -4.65 5.34
N TRP A 41 8.55 -5.64 4.83
CA TRP A 41 8.27 -5.81 3.41
C TRP A 41 7.18 -4.85 2.89
N PHE A 42 6.28 -4.33 3.74
CA PHE A 42 5.44 -3.17 3.39
C PHE A 42 6.30 -1.93 3.21
N ARG A 43 7.19 -1.67 4.17
CA ARG A 43 8.13 -0.54 4.14
C ARG A 43 8.99 -0.60 2.88
N ASP A 44 9.63 -1.73 2.61
CA ASP A 44 10.53 -1.89 1.46
C ASP A 44 9.77 -1.71 0.13
N THR A 45 8.53 -2.21 0.06
CA THR A 45 7.64 -1.98 -1.09
C THR A 45 7.35 -0.49 -1.26
N MET A 46 6.99 0.23 -0.19
CA MET A 46 6.72 1.67 -0.27
C MET A 46 7.97 2.48 -0.62
N MET A 47 9.15 2.11 -0.11
CA MET A 47 10.42 2.73 -0.48
C MET A 47 10.71 2.59 -1.97
N GLY A 48 10.36 1.45 -2.57
CA GLY A 48 10.47 1.24 -4.02
C GLY A 48 9.49 2.07 -4.85
N VAL A 49 8.42 2.60 -4.25
CA VAL A 49 7.42 3.43 -4.95
C VAL A 49 7.70 4.92 -4.78
N VAL A 50 7.90 5.39 -3.54
CA VAL A 50 7.97 6.84 -3.23
C VAL A 50 9.32 7.29 -2.64
N GLY A 51 10.28 6.37 -2.49
CA GLY A 51 11.59 6.66 -1.92
C GLY A 51 11.62 6.83 -0.40
N THR A 52 12.82 6.76 0.17
CA THR A 52 13.06 6.67 1.62
C THR A 52 12.39 7.77 2.44
N ARG A 53 12.55 9.05 2.03
CA ARG A 53 12.03 10.19 2.79
C ARG A 53 10.51 10.09 2.90
N VAL A 54 9.81 9.95 1.78
CA VAL A 54 8.35 9.92 1.78
C VAL A 54 7.87 8.72 2.60
N THR A 55 8.49 7.56 2.44
CA THR A 55 8.16 6.37 3.24
C THR A 55 8.32 6.60 4.73
N GLU A 56 9.47 7.13 5.18
CA GLU A 56 9.74 7.39 6.60
C GLU A 56 8.65 8.28 7.22
N ARG A 57 8.37 9.41 6.59
CA ARG A 57 7.33 10.35 7.06
C ARG A 57 5.95 9.69 7.05
N SER A 58 5.63 8.95 5.99
CA SER A 58 4.31 8.32 5.83
C SER A 58 4.04 7.28 6.91
N LEU A 59 5.00 6.39 7.16
CA LEU A 59 4.86 5.29 8.11
C LEU A 59 4.81 5.81 9.55
N GLN A 60 5.70 6.73 9.91
CA GLN A 60 5.74 7.29 11.28
C GLN A 60 4.45 8.01 11.64
N LEU A 61 3.92 8.82 10.72
CA LEU A 61 2.71 9.61 10.97
C LEU A 61 1.41 8.85 10.66
N GLY A 62 1.50 7.71 9.97
CA GLY A 62 0.36 6.93 9.50
C GLY A 62 -0.50 7.73 8.52
N LEU A 63 0.13 8.35 7.52
CA LEU A 63 -0.53 9.28 6.60
C LEU A 63 -1.47 8.55 5.64
N MET A 64 -2.64 9.16 5.43
CA MET A 64 -3.59 8.81 4.40
C MET A 64 -3.67 9.99 3.44
N TYR A 65 -3.23 9.79 2.19
CA TYR A 65 -3.17 10.83 1.18
C TYR A 65 -4.49 10.92 0.43
N SER A 66 -4.99 12.13 0.20
CA SER A 66 -6.04 12.41 -0.79
C SER A 66 -5.56 12.05 -2.21
N PRO A 67 -6.45 11.95 -3.21
CA PRO A 67 -6.04 11.58 -4.57
C PRO A 67 -4.95 12.51 -5.14
N ALA A 68 -5.10 13.82 -4.95
CA ALA A 68 -4.14 14.82 -5.42
C ALA A 68 -2.77 14.71 -4.70
N GLU A 69 -2.78 14.55 -3.37
CA GLU A 69 -1.54 14.36 -2.61
C GLU A 69 -0.84 13.05 -2.97
N ALA A 70 -1.61 11.98 -3.21
CA ALA A 70 -1.09 10.67 -3.57
C ALA A 70 -0.34 10.71 -4.91
N VAL A 71 -0.82 11.49 -5.88
CA VAL A 71 -0.08 11.77 -7.12
C VAL A 71 1.15 12.61 -6.84
N HIS A 72 1.03 13.67 -6.04
CA HIS A 72 2.15 14.56 -5.71
C HIS A 72 3.33 13.81 -5.06
N VAL A 73 3.06 12.86 -4.16
CA VAL A 73 4.11 12.07 -3.49
C VAL A 73 4.54 10.83 -4.29
N GLY A 74 3.92 10.57 -5.45
CA GLY A 74 4.23 9.42 -6.32
C GLY A 74 3.64 8.08 -5.86
N LEU A 75 2.72 8.08 -4.88
CA LEU A 75 2.07 6.84 -4.42
C LEU A 75 1.01 6.35 -5.42
N VAL A 76 0.44 7.27 -6.19
CA VAL A 76 -0.50 7.01 -7.30
C VAL A 76 0.08 7.64 -8.56
N ASP A 77 -0.02 6.95 -9.70
CA ASP A 77 0.59 7.46 -10.94
C ASP A 77 -0.27 8.55 -11.59
N ARG A 78 -1.61 8.43 -11.50
CA ARG A 78 -2.57 9.43 -11.99
C ARG A 78 -3.95 9.31 -11.35
N THR A 79 -4.68 10.41 -11.28
CA THR A 79 -6.11 10.43 -10.93
C THR A 79 -7.02 10.63 -12.14
N VAL A 80 -8.24 10.11 -12.07
CA VAL A 80 -9.26 10.17 -13.13
C VAL A 80 -10.65 10.30 -12.52
N PRO A 81 -11.67 10.78 -13.25
CA PRO A 81 -13.06 10.75 -12.78
C PRO A 81 -13.47 9.35 -12.31
N GLU A 82 -14.30 9.28 -11.28
CA GLU A 82 -14.67 8.01 -10.65
C GLU A 82 -15.38 7.07 -11.62
N GLU A 83 -16.20 7.63 -12.50
CA GLU A 83 -17.04 6.94 -13.47
C GLU A 83 -16.21 6.27 -14.57
N THR A 84 -15.02 6.81 -14.86
CA THR A 84 -14.16 6.35 -15.96
C THR A 84 -12.97 5.52 -15.49
N VAL A 85 -12.79 5.33 -14.18
CA VAL A 85 -11.59 4.68 -13.61
C VAL A 85 -11.28 3.31 -14.21
N PHE A 86 -12.32 2.50 -14.48
CA PHE A 86 -12.14 1.17 -15.07
C PHE A 86 -11.82 1.21 -16.56
N GLU A 87 -12.39 2.18 -17.29
CA GLU A 87 -12.09 2.37 -18.71
C GLU A 87 -10.64 2.83 -18.88
N GLU A 88 -10.22 3.84 -18.12
CA GLU A 88 -8.85 4.35 -18.10
C GLU A 88 -7.84 3.27 -17.69
N ALA A 89 -8.20 2.41 -16.73
CA ALA A 89 -7.36 1.28 -16.33
C ALA A 89 -7.18 0.26 -17.46
N ARG A 90 -8.24 -0.04 -18.24
CA ARG A 90 -8.13 -0.92 -19.42
C ARG A 90 -7.26 -0.30 -20.49
N THR A 91 -7.40 1.00 -20.73
CA THR A 91 -6.57 1.73 -21.70
C THR A 91 -5.10 1.68 -21.32
N GLU A 92 -4.76 1.96 -20.05
CA GLU A 92 -3.37 1.87 -19.60
C GLU A 92 -2.86 0.43 -19.67
N MET A 93 -3.63 -0.56 -19.21
CA MET A 93 -3.26 -1.98 -19.32
C MET A 93 -2.96 -2.38 -20.78
N ALA A 94 -3.77 -1.93 -21.74
CA ALA A 94 -3.52 -2.19 -23.16
C ALA A 94 -2.19 -1.59 -23.64
N ARG A 95 -1.69 -0.50 -23.04
CA ARG A 95 -0.36 0.04 -23.30
C ARG A 95 0.74 -0.89 -22.79
N TRP A 96 0.60 -1.41 -21.57
CA TRP A 96 1.57 -2.34 -20.97
C TRP A 96 1.65 -3.68 -21.71
N LEU A 97 0.52 -4.18 -22.21
CA LEU A 97 0.43 -5.46 -22.92
C LEU A 97 1.01 -5.42 -24.35
N LYS A 98 1.32 -4.23 -24.89
CA LYS A 98 2.03 -4.09 -26.18
C LYS A 98 3.52 -4.39 -26.08
N ILE A 99 4.08 -4.41 -24.87
CA ILE A 99 5.51 -4.65 -24.66
C ILE A 99 5.80 -6.16 -24.74
N PRO A 100 6.89 -6.60 -25.41
CA PRO A 100 7.29 -8.00 -25.44
C PRO A 100 7.34 -8.62 -24.04
N ASP A 101 6.50 -9.64 -23.84
CA ASP A 101 6.13 -10.13 -22.51
C ASP A 101 7.35 -10.62 -21.70
N HIS A 102 8.23 -11.43 -22.32
CA HIS A 102 9.39 -11.98 -21.64
C HIS A 102 10.36 -10.90 -21.14
N ALA A 103 10.64 -9.88 -21.96
CA ALA A 103 11.52 -8.77 -21.58
C ALA A 103 10.92 -7.94 -20.43
N ARG A 104 9.60 -7.68 -20.49
CA ARG A 104 8.88 -6.97 -19.43
C ARG A 104 8.90 -7.74 -18.10
N GLN A 105 8.69 -9.06 -18.15
CA GLN A 105 8.72 -9.92 -16.96
C GLN A 105 10.11 -9.97 -16.32
N ILE A 106 11.17 -10.14 -17.11
CA ILE A 106 12.55 -10.10 -16.59
C ILE A 106 12.84 -8.75 -15.95
N THR A 107 12.48 -7.65 -16.61
CA THR A 107 12.66 -6.29 -16.07
C THR A 107 11.92 -6.12 -14.74
N LYS A 108 10.66 -6.54 -14.65
CA LYS A 108 9.88 -6.49 -13.41
C LYS A 108 10.53 -7.31 -12.29
N SER A 109 10.99 -8.51 -12.62
CA SER A 109 11.69 -9.38 -11.68
C SER A 109 12.99 -8.75 -11.19
N MET A 110 13.82 -8.19 -12.08
CA MET A 110 15.06 -7.49 -11.70
C MET A 110 14.82 -6.37 -10.70
N MET A 111 13.74 -5.60 -10.86
CA MET A 111 13.42 -4.49 -9.96
C MET A 111 12.88 -4.95 -8.60
N ARG A 112 12.19 -6.08 -8.52
CA ARG A 112 11.45 -6.51 -7.31
C ARG A 112 12.10 -7.66 -6.57
N LYS A 113 13.04 -8.37 -7.19
CA LYS A 113 13.64 -9.59 -6.66
C LYS A 113 14.29 -9.39 -5.30
N THR A 114 15.04 -8.30 -5.08
CA THR A 114 15.69 -8.05 -3.79
C THR A 114 14.69 -7.98 -2.64
N THR A 115 13.59 -7.25 -2.80
CA THR A 115 12.53 -7.14 -1.79
C THR A 115 11.85 -8.49 -1.53
N ILE A 116 11.58 -9.24 -2.61
CA ILE A 116 10.95 -10.57 -2.52
C ILE A 116 11.88 -11.56 -1.82
N ASP A 117 13.14 -11.64 -2.24
CA ASP A 117 14.13 -12.55 -1.67
C ASP A 117 14.36 -12.25 -0.18
N HIS A 118 14.37 -10.97 0.23
CA HIS A 118 14.46 -10.59 1.64
C HIS A 118 13.27 -11.13 2.45
N LEU A 119 12.04 -10.98 1.93
CA LEU A 119 10.85 -11.55 2.57
C LEU A 119 10.92 -13.09 2.65
N LEU A 120 11.28 -13.75 1.55
CA LEU A 120 11.35 -15.21 1.50
C LEU A 120 12.41 -15.76 2.46
N ALA A 121 13.57 -15.10 2.56
CA ALA A 121 14.65 -15.48 3.46
C ALA A 121 14.29 -15.33 4.95
N GLN A 122 13.33 -14.45 5.27
CA GLN A 122 12.93 -14.16 6.65
C GLN A 122 11.52 -14.64 6.99
N ARG A 123 10.84 -15.37 6.09
CA ARG A 123 9.41 -15.71 6.18
C ARG A 123 9.01 -16.30 7.54
N ASP A 124 9.71 -17.33 8.00
CA ASP A 124 9.32 -18.03 9.24
C ASP A 124 9.56 -17.16 10.48
N SER A 125 10.61 -16.34 10.45
CA SER A 125 10.86 -15.35 11.50
C SER A 125 9.80 -14.25 11.48
N ASP A 126 9.42 -13.74 10.30
CA ASP A 126 8.37 -12.73 10.13
C ASP A 126 7.03 -13.21 10.68
N ILE A 127 6.63 -14.45 10.35
CA ILE A 127 5.41 -15.08 10.89
C ILE A 127 5.48 -15.16 12.42
N SER A 128 6.59 -15.65 12.97
CA SER A 128 6.78 -15.78 14.42
C SER A 128 6.74 -14.43 15.13
N ASN A 129 7.43 -13.43 14.58
CA ASN A 129 7.48 -12.08 15.10
C ASN A 129 6.10 -11.42 15.07
N PHE A 130 5.36 -11.57 13.97
CA PHE A 130 4.01 -11.05 13.84
C PHE A 130 3.06 -11.70 14.85
N ALA A 131 3.05 -13.04 14.96
CA ALA A 131 2.22 -13.77 15.91
C ALA A 131 2.50 -13.35 17.36
N ASN A 132 3.79 -13.20 17.72
CA ASN A 132 4.19 -12.73 19.05
C ASN A 132 3.83 -11.26 19.29
N PHE A 133 3.96 -10.41 18.27
CA PHE A 133 3.64 -8.98 18.37
C PHE A 133 2.13 -8.75 18.51
N ILE A 134 1.33 -9.34 17.62
CA ILE A 134 -0.11 -9.10 17.56
C ILE A 134 -0.82 -9.67 18.79
N SER A 135 -0.29 -10.75 19.38
CA SER A 135 -0.87 -11.41 20.57
C SER A 135 -0.61 -10.66 21.88
N LYS A 136 0.18 -9.58 21.89
CA LYS A 136 0.41 -8.77 23.11
C LYS A 136 -0.88 -8.11 23.57
N ASP A 137 -1.14 -8.14 24.87
CA ASP A 137 -2.33 -7.53 25.49
C ASP A 137 -2.53 -6.06 25.10
N SER A 138 -1.46 -5.27 25.05
CA SER A 138 -1.53 -3.85 24.67
C SER A 138 -1.99 -3.66 23.22
N ILE A 139 -1.57 -4.56 22.33
CA ILE A 139 -1.95 -4.55 20.92
C ILE A 139 -3.38 -5.04 20.75
N GLN A 140 -3.75 -6.15 21.40
CA GLN A 140 -5.13 -6.66 21.40
C GLN A 140 -6.14 -5.63 21.93
N LYS A 141 -5.80 -4.89 23.00
CA LYS A 141 -6.61 -3.78 23.51
C LYS A 141 -6.78 -2.66 22.48
N SER A 142 -5.69 -2.24 21.83
CA SER A 142 -5.70 -1.19 20.81
C SER A 142 -6.57 -1.58 19.60
N LEU A 143 -6.43 -2.82 19.12
CA LEU A 143 -7.24 -3.35 18.02
C LEU A 143 -8.72 -3.48 18.41
N THR A 144 -9.01 -3.94 19.63
CA THR A 144 -10.39 -4.03 20.14
C THR A 144 -11.06 -2.66 20.17
N ALA A 145 -10.37 -1.65 20.71
CA ALA A 145 -10.88 -0.28 20.74
C ALA A 145 -11.13 0.27 19.34
N TYR A 146 -10.23 0.00 18.39
CA TYR A 146 -10.41 0.40 17.01
C TYR A 146 -11.61 -0.29 16.34
N MET A 147 -11.77 -1.61 16.54
CA MET A 147 -12.94 -2.34 16.03
C MET A 147 -14.25 -1.81 16.58
N GLN A 148 -14.28 -1.38 17.85
CA GLN A 148 -15.46 -0.74 18.44
C GLN A 148 -15.75 0.62 17.79
N ALA A 149 -14.72 1.44 17.54
CA ALA A 149 -14.87 2.73 16.86
C ALA A 149 -15.41 2.56 15.43
N LEU A 150 -14.98 1.52 14.70
CA LEU A 150 -15.47 1.23 13.35
C LEU A 150 -16.94 0.81 13.29
N ARG A 151 -17.50 0.27 14.38
CA ARG A 151 -18.92 -0.13 14.47
C ARG A 151 -19.84 1.06 14.67
N GLN A 152 -19.33 2.18 15.18
CA GLN A 152 -20.14 3.38 15.34
C GLN A 152 -20.37 4.04 13.98
N PRO A 153 -21.59 4.51 13.68
CA PRO A 153 -21.85 5.22 12.45
C PRO A 153 -20.94 6.46 12.38
N LYS A 154 -20.30 6.66 11.23
CA LYS A 154 -19.57 7.91 10.96
C LYS A 154 -20.60 9.05 11.05
N LYS A 155 -20.43 9.92 12.04
CA LYS A 155 -21.21 11.16 12.17
C LYS A 155 -20.98 12.07 10.97
#